data_AF-A0A2H9LDQ8-F1
#
_entry.id   AF-A0A2H9LDQ8-F1
#
_cell.length_a   1.000
_cell.length_b   1.000
_cell.length_c   1.000
_cell.angle_alpha   90.00
_cell.angle_beta   90.00
_cell.angle_gamma   90.00
#
_symmetry.space_group_name_H-M   'P 1'
#
loop_
_entity.id
_entity.type
_entity.pdbx_description
1 polymer ?
#
loop_
_entity_poly.entity_id
_entity_poly.type
_entity_poly.pdbx_seq_one_letter_code
_entity_poly.pdbx_strand_id
1 'polypeptide(L)'
;MPEIIDREKVILEIIKEYWPISALEIADHFKENVKLRKEKRKASTKYTYYLKKLINKHLVLSKRAGNSLIVWPIEVEKYRTIHQILREVKYAE
;
A
#
# COMPACT_ATOMS: atom_id res chain seq x y z
N MET A 1 21.75 4.66 3.49
CA MET A 1 20.31 4.36 3.27
C MET A 1 19.96 3.17 4.14
N PRO A 2 18.86 3.17 4.92
CA PRO A 2 18.51 2.01 5.74
C PRO A 2 18.24 0.81 4.84
N GLU A 3 18.98 -0.26 5.05
CA GLU A 3 18.93 -1.50 4.27
C GLU A 3 17.49 -2.00 4.19
N ILE A 4 16.97 -2.10 2.96
CA ILE A 4 15.67 -2.71 2.71
C ILE A 4 15.94 -4.22 2.61
N ILE A 5 15.50 -4.98 3.61
CA ILE A 5 15.54 -6.45 3.60
C ILE A 5 14.75 -6.93 2.37
N ASP A 6 15.18 -7.99 1.68
CA ASP A 6 14.61 -8.42 0.40
C ASP A 6 13.07 -8.51 0.38
N ARG A 7 12.47 -8.93 1.49
CA ARG A 7 11.00 -8.99 1.62
C ARG A 7 10.32 -7.61 1.56
N GLU A 8 10.92 -6.56 2.13
CA GLU A 8 10.38 -5.20 2.04
C GLU A 8 10.46 -4.67 0.60
N LYS A 9 11.52 -5.01 -0.15
CA LYS A 9 11.64 -4.65 -1.57
C LYS A 9 10.54 -5.31 -2.39
N VAL A 10 10.33 -6.61 -2.23
CA VAL A 10 9.28 -7.34 -2.95
C VAL A 10 7.89 -6.78 -2.63
N ILE A 11 7.61 -6.46 -1.35
CA ILE A 11 6.34 -5.85 -0.96
C ILE A 11 6.16 -4.47 -1.61
N LEU A 12 7.23 -3.65 -1.67
CA LEU A 12 7.17 -2.36 -2.33
C LEU A 12 6.84 -2.49 -3.83
N GLU A 13 7.45 -3.45 -4.52
CA GLU A 13 7.16 -3.70 -5.95
C GLU A 13 5.70 -4.15 -6.15
N ILE A 14 5.18 -5.04 -5.29
CA ILE A 14 3.75 -5.40 -5.30
C ILE A 14 2.87 -4.15 -5.11
N ILE A 15 3.22 -3.26 -4.19
CA ILE A 15 2.45 -2.02 -3.98
C ILE A 15 2.50 -1.12 -5.21
N LYS A 16 3.64 -1.02 -5.91
CA LYS A 16 3.76 -0.20 -7.13
C LYS A 16 2.92 -0.72 -8.29
N GLU A 17 2.72 -2.02 -8.37
CA GLU A 17 1.99 -2.66 -9.47
C GLU A 17 0.48 -2.75 -9.20
N TYR A 18 0.08 -3.02 -7.95
CA TYR A 18 -1.30 -3.37 -7.59
C TYR A 18 -2.00 -2.36 -6.67
N TRP A 19 -1.49 -1.12 -6.56
CA TRP A 19 -2.14 -0.11 -5.73
C TRP A 19 -3.53 0.27 -6.24
N PRO A 20 -4.45 0.68 -5.35
CA PRO A 20 -4.33 0.67 -3.89
C PRO A 20 -4.49 -0.74 -3.30
N ILE A 21 -3.66 -1.10 -2.30
CA ILE A 21 -3.60 -2.47 -1.78
C ILE A 21 -3.54 -2.53 -0.24
N SER A 22 -4.04 -3.61 0.36
CA SER A 22 -4.04 -3.88 1.80
C SER A 22 -3.06 -4.99 2.21
N ALA A 23 -2.86 -5.14 3.52
CA ALA A 23 -2.02 -6.19 4.09
C ALA A 23 -2.47 -7.63 3.74
N LEU A 24 -3.78 -7.87 3.57
CA LEU A 24 -4.29 -9.20 3.22
C LEU A 24 -4.11 -9.50 1.74
N GLU A 25 -4.34 -8.52 0.87
CA GLU A 25 -4.10 -8.68 -0.57
C GLU A 25 -2.61 -8.92 -0.85
N ILE A 26 -1.71 -8.24 -0.12
CA ILE A 26 -0.27 -8.56 -0.18
C ILE A 26 -0.01 -10.02 0.23
N ALA A 27 -0.66 -10.53 1.28
CA ALA A 27 -0.51 -11.93 1.68
C ALA A 27 -0.93 -12.91 0.57
N ASP A 28 -1.98 -12.57 -0.18
CA ASP A 28 -2.45 -13.36 -1.33
C ASP A 28 -1.39 -13.41 -2.45
N HIS A 29 -0.67 -12.32 -2.72
CA HIS A 29 0.46 -12.32 -3.68
C HIS A 29 1.62 -13.24 -3.24
N PHE A 30 1.79 -13.45 -1.94
CA PHE A 30 2.75 -14.43 -1.40
C PHE A 30 2.18 -15.86 -1.32
N LYS A 31 0.96 -16.08 -1.82
CA LYS A 31 0.24 -17.36 -1.76
C LYS A 31 0.11 -17.91 -0.34
N GLU A 32 0.02 -17.03 0.66
CA GLU A 32 -0.22 -17.47 2.04
C GLU A 32 -1.65 -17.98 2.19
N ASN A 33 -1.83 -19.09 2.91
CA ASN A 33 -3.17 -19.59 3.19
C ASN A 33 -3.86 -18.67 4.20
N VAL A 34 -4.82 -17.89 3.73
CA VAL A 34 -5.65 -16.99 4.54
C VAL A 34 -7.11 -17.45 4.59
N LYS A 35 -7.39 -18.75 4.47
CA LYS A 35 -8.77 -19.27 4.49
C LYS A 35 -9.40 -19.16 5.88
N LEU A 36 -8.64 -19.46 6.93
CA LEU A 36 -9.18 -19.43 8.30
C LEU A 36 -9.03 -18.04 8.93
N ARG A 37 -9.99 -17.67 9.80
CA ARG A 37 -9.98 -16.38 10.53
C ARG A 37 -8.68 -16.13 11.30
N LYS A 38 -8.12 -17.18 11.91
CA LYS A 38 -6.85 -17.11 12.66
C LYS A 38 -5.67 -16.79 11.74
N GLU A 39 -5.65 -17.40 10.55
CA GLU A 39 -4.59 -17.19 9.54
C GLU A 39 -4.69 -15.79 8.95
N LYS A 40 -5.89 -15.32 8.61
CA LYS A 40 -6.14 -13.92 8.18
C LYS A 40 -5.58 -12.91 9.18
N ARG A 41 -5.85 -13.11 10.47
CA ARG A 41 -5.32 -12.22 11.52
C ARG A 41 -3.80 -12.23 11.54
N LYS A 42 -3.18 -13.42 11.50
CA LYS A 42 -1.72 -13.56 11.49
C LYS A 42 -1.08 -12.88 10.28
N ALA A 43 -1.63 -13.12 9.08
CA ALA A 43 -1.18 -12.49 7.84
C ALA A 43 -1.33 -10.96 7.91
N SER A 44 -2.51 -10.47 8.31
CA SER A 44 -2.77 -9.04 8.47
C SER A 44 -1.75 -8.37 9.41
N THR A 45 -1.49 -8.95 10.59
CA THR A 45 -0.48 -8.42 11.52
C THR A 45 0.92 -8.43 10.90
N LYS A 46 1.33 -9.54 10.27
CA LYS A 46 2.64 -9.71 9.62
C LYS A 46 2.87 -8.66 8.53
N TYR A 47 1.94 -8.51 7.59
CA TYR A 47 2.12 -7.58 6.48
C TYR A 47 1.94 -6.12 6.89
N THR A 48 1.08 -5.84 7.87
CA THR A 48 0.97 -4.50 8.46
C THR A 48 2.30 -4.02 9.06
N TYR A 49 3.10 -4.93 9.64
CA TYR A 49 4.44 -4.58 10.12
C TYR A 49 5.35 -4.06 9.00
N TYR A 50 5.40 -4.75 7.85
CA TYR A 50 6.18 -4.30 6.70
C TYR A 50 5.62 -3.00 6.10
N LEU A 51 4.30 -2.87 6.01
CA LEU A 51 3.66 -1.63 5.55
C LEU A 51 4.04 -0.43 6.42
N LYS A 52 3.98 -0.57 7.75
CA LYS A 52 4.41 0.49 8.67
C LYS A 52 5.87 0.90 8.46
N LYS A 53 6.76 -0.05 8.17
CA LYS A 53 8.15 0.29 7.84
C LYS A 53 8.27 1.08 6.54
N LEU A 54 7.56 0.68 5.49
CA LEU A 54 7.57 1.39 4.21
C LEU A 54 6.98 2.81 4.34
N ILE A 55 5.95 2.97 5.17
CA ILE A 55 5.37 4.27 5.54
C ILE A 55 6.41 5.13 6.28
N ASN A 56 7.08 4.57 7.29
CA ASN A 56 8.11 5.29 8.04
C ASN A 56 9.32 5.69 7.17
N LYS A 57 9.62 4.89 6.13
CA LYS A 57 10.63 5.19 5.11
C LYS A 57 10.13 6.18 4.04
N HIS A 58 8.89 6.65 4.12
CA HIS A 58 8.26 7.58 3.18
C HIS A 58 8.22 7.06 1.73
N LEU A 59 8.15 5.74 1.56
CA LEU A 59 8.09 5.10 0.23
C LEU A 59 6.65 4.90 -0.24
N VAL A 60 5.71 4.82 0.70
CA VAL A 60 4.28 4.62 0.42
C VAL A 60 3.46 5.52 1.33
N LEU A 61 2.29 5.91 0.86
CA LEU A 61 1.27 6.56 1.66
C LEU A 61 0.25 5.55 2.14
N SER A 62 -0.56 5.95 3.12
CA SER A 62 -1.59 5.08 3.67
C SER A 62 -2.85 5.84 4.06
N LYS A 63 -3.97 5.12 4.04
CA LYS A 63 -5.24 5.55 4.60
C LYS A 63 -5.97 4.37 5.22
N ARG A 64 -6.69 4.63 6.30
CA ARG A 64 -7.60 3.63 6.87
C ARG A 64 -8.94 3.66 6.14
N ALA A 65 -9.40 2.47 5.75
CA ALA A 65 -10.74 2.21 5.24
C ALA A 65 -11.40 1.17 6.15
N GLY A 66 -12.25 1.61 7.08
CA GLY A 66 -12.72 0.78 8.18
C GLY A 66 -11.57 0.24 9.02
N ASN A 67 -11.48 -1.08 9.15
CA ASN A 67 -10.42 -1.76 9.90
C ASN A 67 -9.16 -2.09 9.07
N SER A 68 -9.17 -1.78 7.77
CA SER A 68 -8.07 -2.10 6.85
C SER A 68 -7.15 -0.89 6.64
N LEU A 69 -5.84 -1.14 6.66
CA LEU A 69 -4.82 -0.19 6.22
C LEU A 69 -4.61 -0.38 4.72
N ILE A 70 -4.95 0.62 3.93
CA ILE A 70 -4.74 0.65 2.49
C ILE A 70 -3.50 1.51 2.22
N VAL A 71 -2.64 1.05 1.31
CA VAL A 71 -1.41 1.73 0.92
C VAL A 71 -1.30 1.89 -0.60
N TRP A 72 -0.54 2.89 -1.01
CA TRP A 72 -0.18 3.15 -2.42
C TRP A 72 1.16 3.88 -2.49
N PRO A 73 1.90 3.81 -3.61
CA PRO A 73 3.21 4.42 -3.73
C PRO A 73 3.09 5.96 -3.78
N ILE A 74 4.09 6.67 -3.25
CA ILE A 74 4.05 8.14 -3.11
C ILE A 74 3.94 8.86 -4.47
N GLU A 75 4.46 8.24 -5.53
CA GLU A 75 4.44 8.75 -6.90
C GLU A 75 3.01 8.98 -7.41
N VAL A 76 2.03 8.25 -6.89
CA VAL A 76 0.62 8.37 -7.29
C VAL A 76 0.02 9.72 -6.94
N GLU A 77 0.50 10.39 -5.90
CA GLU A 77 0.02 11.73 -5.56
C GLU A 77 0.32 12.74 -6.67
N LYS A 78 1.42 12.57 -7.42
CA LYS A 78 1.73 13.45 -8.55
C LYS A 78 0.61 13.39 -9.59
N TYR A 79 0.11 12.19 -9.91
CA TYR A 79 -0.99 12.02 -10.84
C TYR A 79 -2.30 12.59 -10.28
N ARG A 80 -2.57 12.44 -8.98
CA ARG A 80 -3.75 13.03 -8.33
C ARG A 80 -3.74 14.55 -8.40
N THR A 81 -2.59 15.17 -8.10
CA THR A 81 -2.41 16.62 -8.20
C THR A 81 -2.64 17.11 -9.62
N ILE A 82 -2.04 16.46 -10.63
CA ILE A 82 -2.26 16.82 -12.04
C ILE A 82 -3.75 16.71 -12.40
N HIS A 83 -4.40 15.60 -12.01
CA HIS A 83 -5.83 15.41 -12.27
C HIS A 83 -6.68 16.51 -11.62
N GLN A 84 -6.36 16.92 -10.40
CA GLN A 84 -7.08 17.98 -9.70
C GLN A 84 -6.91 19.34 -10.39
N ILE A 85 -5.68 19.71 -10.76
CA ILE A 85 -5.41 20.94 -11.52
C ILE A 85 -6.22 20.95 -12.82
N LEU A 86 -6.21 19.85 -13.57
CA LEU A 86 -6.96 19.74 -14.82
C LEU A 86 -8.48 19.85 -14.61
N ARG A 87 -9.01 19.40 -13.47
CA ARG A 87 -10.42 19.58 -13.14
C ARG A 87 -10.72 21.04 -12.82
N GLU A 88 -9.92 21.69 -11.99
CA GLU A 88 -10.14 23.10 -11.61
C GLU A 88 -10.13 24.02 -12.83
N VAL A 89 -9.23 23.78 -13.79
CA VAL A 89 -9.20 24.52 -15.07
C VAL A 89 -10.49 24.34 -15.87
N LYS A 90 -11.04 23.12 -15.95
CA LYS A 90 -12.25 22.81 -16.74
C LYS A 90 -13.56 23.40 -16.19
N TYR A 91 -13.61 23.79 -14.90
CA TYR A 91 -14.80 24.34 -14.26
C TYR A 91 -14.65 25.81 -13.88
N ALA A 92 -13.53 26.45 -14.29
CA ALA A 92 -13.30 27.88 -14.18
C ALA A 92 -13.71 28.66 -15.45
N GLU A 93 -14.11 27.94 -16.50
CA GLU A 93 -14.75 28.44 -17.72
C GLU A 93 -16.27 28.24 -17.64
#